data_AF-A0A7Z8QMM1-F1
#
_entry.id   AF-A0A7Z8QMM1-F1
#
_cell.length_a   1.000
_cell.length_b   1.000
_cell.length_c   1.000
_cell.angle_alpha   90.00
_cell.angle_beta   90.00
_cell.angle_gamma   90.00
#
_symmetry.space_group_name_H-M   'P 1'
#
loop_
_entity.id
_entity.type
_entity.pdbx_description
1 polymer ?
#
loop_
_entity_poly.entity_id
_entity_poly.type
_entity_poly.pdbx_seq_one_letter_code
_entity_poly.pdbx_strand_id
1 'polypeptide(L)' 'MSDLKKWDVEDSEFWESEGKQIANRNLWISIPSLLCGFAVWLCWGIITVQMLNLGFPYPKSDLF' A
#
# COMPACT_ATOMS: atom_id res chain seq x y z
N MET A 1 -12.02 -20.05 -3.46
CA MET A 1 -11.03 -19.22 -4.20
C MET A 1 -10.32 -20.15 -5.15
N SER A 2 -10.34 -19.87 -6.44
CA SER A 2 -9.66 -20.69 -7.44
C SER A 2 -8.24 -20.17 -7.57
N ASP A 3 -7.25 -20.95 -7.13
CA ASP A 3 -5.84 -20.60 -7.33
C ASP A 3 -5.49 -20.67 -8.82
N LEU A 4 -4.65 -19.74 -9.28
CA LEU A 4 -4.14 -19.73 -10.66
C LEU A 4 -3.18 -20.90 -10.86
N LYS A 5 -3.61 -21.91 -11.63
CA LYS A 5 -2.79 -23.11 -11.92
C LYS A 5 -1.86 -22.95 -13.11
N LYS A 6 -2.11 -21.98 -13.99
CA LYS A 6 -1.28 -21.63 -15.16
C LYS A 6 -1.22 -20.11 -15.25
N TRP A 7 -0.01 -19.55 -15.28
CA TRP A 7 0.24 -18.11 -15.41
C TRP A 7 1.41 -17.90 -16.37
N ASP A 8 1.10 -17.60 -17.62
CA ASP A 8 2.09 -17.42 -18.68
C ASP A 8 1.85 -16.08 -19.39
N VAL A 9 2.42 -15.01 -18.84
CA VAL A 9 2.23 -13.64 -19.31
C VAL A 9 2.96 -13.33 -20.62
N GLU A 10 3.89 -14.19 -21.05
CA GLU A 10 4.62 -14.03 -22.31
C GLU A 10 3.84 -14.60 -23.51
N ASP A 11 2.85 -15.46 -23.26
CA ASP A 11 1.90 -15.93 -24.26
C ASP A 11 0.86 -14.83 -24.56
N SER A 12 0.93 -14.27 -25.77
CA SER A 12 0.06 -13.20 -26.27
C SER A 12 -1.44 -13.55 -26.21
N GLU A 13 -1.79 -14.81 -26.47
CA GLU A 13 -3.18 -15.28 -26.49
C GLU A 13 -3.74 -15.39 -25.07
N PHE A 14 -2.94 -15.89 -24.13
CA PHE A 14 -3.29 -15.89 -22.70
C PHE A 14 -3.37 -14.46 -22.13
N TRP A 15 -2.43 -13.58 -22.50
CA TRP A 15 -2.38 -12.22 -21.98
C TRP A 15 -3.61 -11.40 -22.36
N GLU A 16 -4.00 -11.41 -23.64
CA GLU A 16 -5.17 -10.65 -24.10
C GLU A 16 -6.50 -11.26 -23.66
N SER A 17 -6.58 -12.59 -23.44
CA SER A 17 -7.80 -13.23 -22.97
C SER A 17 -8.02 -13.12 -21.46
N GLU A 18 -7.01 -13.37 -20.63
CA GLU A 18 -7.17 -13.52 -19.18
C GLU A 18 -6.12 -12.74 -18.37
N GLY A 19 -4.83 -12.86 -18.73
CA GLY A 19 -3.72 -12.33 -17.93
C GLY A 19 -3.81 -10.84 -17.65
N LYS A 20 -4.16 -10.04 -18.66
CA LYS A 20 -4.27 -8.57 -18.58
C LYS A 20 -5.38 -8.11 -17.64
N GLN A 21 -6.53 -8.79 -17.62
CA GLN A 21 -7.63 -8.41 -16.74
C GLN A 21 -7.28 -8.67 -15.27
N ILE A 22 -6.64 -9.82 -14.99
CA ILE A 22 -6.21 -10.20 -13.64
C ILE A 22 -5.10 -9.26 -13.14
N ALA A 23 -4.11 -8.96 -13.98
CA ALA A 23 -3.02 -8.05 -13.64
C ALA A 23 -3.52 -6.64 -13.33
N ASN A 24 -4.43 -6.10 -14.16
CA ASN A 24 -5.03 -4.78 -13.93
C ASN A 24 -5.82 -4.72 -12.63
N ARG A 25 -6.59 -5.76 -12.30
CA ARG A 25 -7.33 -5.83 -11.03
C ARG A 25 -6.38 -5.82 -9.83
N ASN A 26 -5.30 -6.60 -9.88
CA ASN A 26 -4.31 -6.62 -8.81
C ASN A 26 -3.60 -5.27 -8.66
N LEU A 27 -3.25 -4.63 -9.78
CA LEU A 27 -2.60 -3.32 -9.77
C LEU A 27 -3.52 -2.27 -9.14
N TRP A 28 -4.80 -2.25 -9.52
CA TRP A 28 -5.79 -1.32 -8.99
C TRP A 28 -6.04 -1.45 -7.49
N ILE A 29 -5.90 -2.65 -6.92
CA ILE A 29 -6.02 -2.86 -5.46
C ILE A 29 -4.69 -2.52 -4.76
N SER A 30 -3.56 -2.80 -5.40
CA SER A 30 -2.23 -2.55 -4.85
C SER A 30 -1.94 -1.05 -4.68
N ILE A 31 -2.34 -0.21 -5.64
CA ILE A 31 -2.13 1.25 -5.59
C ILE A 31 -2.76 1.89 -4.32
N PRO A 32 -4.08 1.76 -4.05
CA PRO A 32 -4.69 2.34 -2.86
C PRO A 32 -4.18 1.67 -1.58
N SER A 33 -3.87 0.36 -1.61
CA SER A 33 -3.28 -0.31 -0.44
C SER A 33 -1.93 0.28 -0.08
N LEU A 34 -1.07 0.53 -1.07
CA LEU A 34 0.24 1.14 -0.87
C LEU A 34 0.10 2.59 -0.40
N LEU A 35 -0.81 3.35 -1.01
CA LEU A 35 -1.13 4.72 -0.60
C LEU A 35 -1.59 4.77 0.86
N CYS A 36 -2.49 3.88 1.28
CA CYS A 36 -2.95 3.78 2.66
C CYS A 36 -1.79 3.45 3.62
N GLY A 37 -0.89 2.54 3.21
CA GLY A 37 0.33 2.25 3.98
C GLY A 37 1.19 3.49 4.22
N PHE A 38 1.43 4.28 3.18
CA PHE A 38 2.13 5.56 3.30
C PHE A 38 1.35 6.58 4.14
N ALA A 39 0.04 6.67 3.98
CA ALA A 39 -0.79 7.60 4.73
C ALA A 39 -0.73 7.32 6.24
N VAL A 40 -0.82 6.05 6.65
CA VAL A 40 -0.70 5.66 8.07
C VAL A 40 0.71 5.94 8.59
N TRP A 41 1.73 5.65 7.78
CA TRP A 41 3.12 5.92 8.17
C TRP A 41 3.38 7.41 8.39
N LEU A 42 2.91 8.28 7.50
CA LEU A 42 3.02 9.73 7.65
C LEU A 42 2.15 10.27 8.80
N CYS A 43 0.97 9.67 9.04
CA CYS A 43 0.09 10.03 10.14
C CYS A 43 0.82 9.92 11.49
N TRP A 44 1.63 8.87 11.68
CA TRP A 44 2.45 8.74 12.89
C TRP A 44 3.39 9.93 13.09
N GLY A 45 4.08 10.37 12.03
CA GLY A 45 4.95 11.56 12.08
C GLY A 45 4.21 12.87 12.38
N ILE A 46 2.97 13.01 11.90
CA ILE A 46 2.14 14.18 12.21
C ILE A 46 1.69 14.14 13.68
N ILE A 47 1.29 12.95 14.18
CA ILE A 47 0.82 12.78 15.56
C ILE A 47 1.93 13.15 16.55
N THR A 48 3.17 12.71 16.35
CA THR A 48 4.29 13.03 17.26
C THR A 48 4.57 14.53 17.32
N VAL A 49 4.53 15.22 16.16
CA VAL A 49 4.65 16.68 16.09
C VAL A 49 3.48 17.37 16.80
N GLN A 50 2.27 16.86 16.64
CA GLN A 50 1.09 17.48 17.24
C GLN A 50 1.01 17.27 18.76
N MET A 51 1.52 16.14 19.28
CA MET A 51 1.67 15.91 20.71
C MET A 51 2.65 16.91 21.35
N LEU A 52 3.75 17.24 20.66
CA LEU A 52 4.65 18.33 21.09
C LEU A 52 3.94 19.69 21.12
N ASN A 53 3.16 20.01 20.08
CA ASN A 53 2.45 21.30 19.98
C ASN A 53 1.36 21.47 21.05
N LEU A 54 0.74 20.37 21.49
CA LEU A 54 -0.28 20.38 22.55
C LEU A 54 0.30 20.43 23.97
N GLY A 55 1.63 20.45 24.12
CA GLY A 55 2.29 20.60 25.42
C GLY A 55 2.32 19.32 26.25
N PHE A 56 2.21 18.14 25.62
CA PHE A 56 2.41 16.88 26.33
C PHE A 56 3.85 16.79 26.87
N PRO A 57 4.06 16.25 28.08
CA PRO A 57 5.35 16.25 28.76
C PRO A 57 6.28 15.13 28.25
N TYR A 58 6.51 15.09 26.94
CA TYR A 58 7.47 14.19 26.31
C TYR A 58 8.69 14.99 25.88
N PRO A 59 9.91 14.64 26.33
CA PRO A 59 11.12 15.27 25.82
C PRO A 59 11.28 14.92 24.33
N LYS A 60 11.74 15.88 23.51
CA LYS A 60 11.93 15.70 22.06
C LYS A 60 12.82 14.50 21.70
N SER A 61 13.68 14.07 22.62
CA SER A 61 14.54 12.90 22.50
C SER A 61 13.80 11.56 22.46
N ASP A 62 12.56 11.51 22.96
CA ASP A 62 11.80 10.26 23.11
C ASP A 62 10.74 10.11 22.00
N LEU A 63 10.63 11.10 21.10
CA LEU A 63 9.63 11.15 20.03
C LEU A 63 10.14 10.58 18.69
N PHE A 64 11.44 10.26 18.58
CA PHE A 64 12.08 9.71 17.39
C PHE A 64 13.22 8.76 17.75
#